data_AF-A0A814SH79-F1
#
_entry.id   AF-A0A814SH79-F1
#
_cell.length_a   1.000
_cell.length_b   1.000
_cell.length_c   1.000
_cell.angle_alpha   90.00
_cell.angle_beta   90.00
_cell.angle_gamma   90.00
#
_symmetry.space_group_name_H-M   'P 1'
#
loop_
_entity.id
_entity.type
_entity.pdbx_description
1 polymer ?
#
loop_
_entity_poly.entity_id
_entity_poly.type
_entity_poly.pdbx_seq_one_letter_code
_entity_poly.pdbx_strand_id
1 'polypeptide(L)'
;MAVNEKDSLYLLKAYTAETGFYPKLNLHIAQLHPENLTDKDIVNRAFYVAIIARHSKLETVSYTGITYRSMIITSNDLEQHEIGTRILIKKFSQHQNK
;
A
#
# COMPACT_ATOMS: atom_id res chain seq x y z
N MET A 1 -14.89 8.65 -13.39
CA MET A 1 -15.17 9.21 -12.05
C MET A 1 -14.07 10.18 -11.71
N ALA A 2 -14.39 11.45 -11.45
CA ALA A 2 -13.40 12.43 -11.00
C ALA A 2 -13.16 12.21 -9.50
N VAL A 3 -11.94 11.79 -9.16
CA VAL A 3 -11.45 11.73 -7.78
C VAL A 3 -11.43 13.17 -7.25
N ASN A 4 -12.10 13.44 -6.13
CA ASN A 4 -11.99 14.75 -5.50
C ASN A 4 -10.84 14.75 -4.47
N GLU A 5 -10.28 15.92 -4.18
CA GLU A 5 -9.15 16.07 -3.24
C GLU A 5 -9.49 15.57 -1.82
N LYS A 6 -10.77 15.64 -1.41
CA LYS A 6 -11.22 15.18 -0.10
C LYS A 6 -11.16 13.66 0.01
N ASP A 7 -11.49 12.92 -1.05
CA ASP A 7 -11.45 11.45 -1.09
C ASP A 7 -10.05 10.92 -0.76
N SER A 8 -9.02 11.63 -1.24
CA SER A 8 -7.62 11.29 -1.00
C SER A 8 -7.21 11.46 0.45
N LEU A 9 -7.64 12.57 1.07
CA LEU A 9 -7.35 12.84 2.48
C LEU A 9 -8.09 11.87 3.41
N TYR A 10 -9.34 11.52 3.10
CA TYR A 10 -10.09 10.52 3.87
C TYR A 10 -9.45 9.14 3.76
N LEU A 11 -8.95 8.77 2.59
CA LEU A 11 -8.23 7.51 2.39
C LEU A 11 -6.95 7.46 3.23
N LEU A 12 -6.13 8.52 3.21
CA LEU A 12 -4.92 8.61 4.03
C LEU A 12 -5.24 8.50 5.52
N LYS A 13 -6.28 9.22 5.98
CA LYS A 13 -6.73 9.13 7.38
C LYS A 13 -7.18 7.73 7.76
N ALA A 14 -7.97 7.08 6.91
CA ALA A 14 -8.42 5.70 7.12
C ALA A 14 -7.26 4.70 7.11
N TYR A 15 -6.24 4.96 6.28
CA TYR A 15 -5.01 4.18 6.21
C TYR A 15 -4.19 4.28 7.50
N THR A 16 -4.10 5.47 8.10
CA THR A 16 -3.33 5.70 9.34
C THR A 16 -4.11 5.42 10.61
N ALA A 17 -5.43 5.24 10.53
CA ALA A 17 -6.26 4.98 11.69
C ALA A 17 -6.09 3.54 12.21
N GLU A 18 -6.19 3.35 13.52
CA GLU A 18 -6.22 2.03 14.18
C GLU A 18 -7.55 1.31 13.93
N THR A 19 -7.79 0.97 12.66
CA THR A 19 -9.00 0.29 12.22
C THR A 19 -8.64 -0.93 11.38
N GLY A 20 -9.61 -1.83 11.18
CA GLY A 20 -9.45 -2.96 10.26
C GLY A 20 -9.32 -2.58 8.78
N PHE A 21 -9.36 -1.30 8.43
CA PHE A 21 -9.30 -0.82 7.04
C PHE A 21 -7.96 -1.18 6.37
N TYR A 22 -6.83 -0.78 6.98
CA TYR A 22 -5.50 -1.02 6.41
C TYR A 22 -5.18 -2.51 6.19
N PRO A 23 -5.40 -3.41 7.18
CA PRO A 23 -5.20 -4.84 6.97
C PRO A 23 -6.06 -5.41 5.85
N LYS A 24 -7.34 -5.01 5.75
CA LYS A 24 -8.27 -5.47 4.69
C LYS A 24 -7.86 -4.95 3.32
N LEU A 25 -7.47 -3.68 3.21
CA LEU A 25 -6.99 -3.09 1.95
C LEU A 25 -5.71 -3.79 1.48
N ASN A 26 -4.74 -3.99 2.37
CA ASN A 26 -3.51 -4.68 2.03
C ASN A 26 -3.72 -6.16 1.70
N LEU A 27 -4.63 -6.84 2.39
CA LEU A 27 -5.00 -8.22 2.07
C LEU A 27 -5.63 -8.29 0.68
N HIS A 28 -6.58 -7.42 0.40
CA HIS A 28 -7.22 -7.31 -0.91
C HIS A 28 -6.14 -7.10 -1.99
N ILE A 29 -5.29 -6.07 -1.88
CA ILE A 29 -4.24 -5.80 -2.87
C ILE A 29 -3.24 -6.97 -3.02
N ALA A 30 -2.88 -7.65 -1.93
CA ALA A 30 -1.91 -8.75 -1.95
C ALA A 30 -2.48 -10.04 -2.56
N GLN A 31 -3.78 -10.30 -2.41
CA GLN A 31 -4.47 -11.50 -2.90
C GLN A 31 -4.96 -11.37 -4.36
N LEU A 32 -4.87 -10.18 -4.94
CA LEU A 32 -5.21 -9.95 -6.35
C LEU A 32 -4.17 -10.60 -7.27
N HIS A 33 -4.43 -11.87 -7.58
CA HIS A 33 -3.74 -12.63 -8.62
C HIS A 33 -4.21 -12.16 -10.01
N PRO A 34 -3.29 -11.81 -10.94
CA PRO A 34 -3.64 -11.29 -12.27
C PRO A 34 -4.68 -12.13 -13.01
N GLU A 35 -4.60 -13.45 -12.83
CA GLU A 35 -5.48 -14.46 -13.43
C GLU A 35 -6.94 -14.43 -12.93
N ASN A 36 -7.24 -13.79 -11.79
CA ASN A 36 -8.57 -13.75 -11.17
C ASN A 36 -9.12 -12.33 -10.95
N LEU A 37 -8.53 -11.34 -11.62
CA LEU A 37 -8.97 -9.95 -11.49
C LEU A 37 -10.26 -9.71 -12.25
N THR A 38 -11.27 -9.17 -11.57
CA THR A 38 -12.39 -8.54 -12.28
C THR A 38 -12.00 -7.14 -12.73
N ASP A 39 -12.65 -6.61 -13.77
CA ASP A 39 -12.46 -5.21 -14.21
C ASP A 39 -12.67 -4.22 -13.05
N LYS A 40 -13.59 -4.55 -12.14
CA LYS A 40 -13.86 -3.76 -10.94
C LYS A 40 -12.67 -3.75 -9.98
N ASP A 41 -11.98 -4.88 -9.79
CA ASP A 41 -10.80 -4.97 -8.94
C ASP A 41 -9.61 -4.19 -9.52
N ILE A 42 -9.44 -4.24 -10.84
CA ILE A 42 -8.42 -3.46 -11.56
C ILE A 42 -8.68 -1.97 -11.38
N VAL A 43 -9.92 -1.52 -11.59
CA VAL A 43 -10.33 -0.13 -11.43
C VAL A 43 -10.14 0.33 -9.98
N ASN A 44 -10.55 -0.48 -8.99
CA ASN A 44 -10.38 -0.14 -7.58
C ASN A 44 -8.90 -0.04 -7.17
N ARG A 45 -8.06 -0.98 -7.62
CA ARG A 45 -6.61 -0.94 -7.35
C ARG A 45 -5.96 0.29 -7.98
N ALA A 46 -6.27 0.55 -9.25
CA ALA A 46 -5.77 1.72 -9.96
C ALA A 46 -6.24 3.01 -9.27
N PHE A 47 -7.47 3.04 -8.75
CA PHE A 47 -8.04 4.17 -8.04
C PHE A 47 -7.27 4.50 -6.75
N TYR A 48 -7.01 3.53 -5.88
CA TYR A 48 -6.27 3.76 -4.64
C TYR A 48 -4.82 4.18 -4.88
N VAL A 49 -4.14 3.54 -5.85
CA VAL A 49 -2.77 3.90 -6.22
C VAL A 49 -2.73 5.29 -6.86
N ALA A 50 -3.66 5.60 -7.76
CA ALA A 50 -3.72 6.91 -8.42
C ALA A 50 -4.01 8.05 -7.45
N ILE A 51 -4.88 7.82 -6.45
CA ILE A 51 -5.13 8.78 -5.37
C ILE A 51 -3.83 9.15 -4.67
N ILE A 52 -3.06 8.16 -4.22
CA ILE A 52 -1.83 8.44 -3.46
C ILE A 52 -0.74 9.01 -4.38
N ALA A 53 -0.57 8.45 -5.58
CA ALA A 53 0.49 8.83 -6.50
C ALA A 53 0.29 10.22 -7.16
N ARG A 54 -0.95 10.70 -7.26
CA ARG A 54 -1.29 11.96 -7.97
C ARG A 54 -1.81 13.06 -7.05
N HIS A 55 -1.83 12.86 -5.73
CA HIS A 55 -2.28 13.91 -4.83
C HIS A 55 -1.22 15.00 -4.71
N SER A 56 -1.55 16.22 -5.14
CA SER A 56 -0.64 17.37 -5.18
C SER A 56 -0.04 17.72 -3.81
N LYS A 57 -0.80 17.55 -2.71
CA LYS A 57 -0.26 17.76 -1.35
C LYS A 57 0.64 16.61 -0.86
N LEU A 58 0.61 15.45 -1.53
CA LEU A 58 1.54 14.36 -1.23
C LEU A 58 2.86 14.52 -1.96
N GLU A 59 2.85 15.19 -3.12
CA GLU A 59 4.06 15.50 -3.87
C GLU A 59 5.06 16.30 -3.02
N THR A 60 4.57 17.26 -2.24
CA THR A 60 5.39 18.13 -1.37
C THR A 60 5.94 17.43 -0.13
N VAL A 61 5.43 16.25 0.22
CA VAL A 61 5.92 15.43 1.36
C VAL A 61 6.70 14.20 0.90
N SER A 62 7.17 14.21 -0.35
CA SER A 62 8.12 13.22 -0.85
C SER A 62 9.36 13.19 0.04
N TYR A 63 9.73 12.00 0.49
CA TYR A 63 10.88 11.80 1.37
C TYR A 63 12.01 11.10 0.63
N THR A 64 13.22 11.68 0.69
CA THR A 64 14.45 11.06 0.20
C THR A 64 15.36 10.78 1.39
N GLY A 65 15.64 9.52 1.65
CA GLY A 65 16.47 9.10 2.77
C GLY A 65 16.24 7.64 3.16
N ILE A 66 16.74 7.27 4.34
CA ILE A 66 16.58 5.93 4.90
C ILE A 66 15.33 5.91 5.78
N THR A 67 14.44 4.96 5.51
CA THR A 67 13.26 4.70 6.35
C THR A 67 13.35 3.30 6.96
N TYR A 68 12.85 3.15 8.19
CA TYR A 68 12.83 1.87 8.89
C TYR A 68 11.41 1.30 8.94
N ARG A 69 11.30 0.00 8.68
CA ARG A 69 10.04 -0.72 8.81
C ARG A 69 10.26 -1.95 9.67
N SER A 70 9.48 -2.04 10.74
CA SER A 70 9.39 -3.25 11.55
C SER A 70 8.29 -4.16 10.99
N MET A 71 8.59 -5.45 10.86
CA MET A 71 7.63 -6.47 10.45
C MET A 71 7.86 -7.74 11.24
N ILE A 72 6.78 -8.46 11.51
CA ILE A 72 6.86 -9.87 11.91
C ILE A 72 6.92 -10.67 10.62
N ILE A 73 7.99 -11.42 10.43
CA ILE A 73 8.27 -12.22 9.23
C ILE A 73 8.45 -13.67 9.69
N THR A 74 7.88 -14.63 8.96
CA THR A 74 8.07 -16.05 9.28
C THR A 74 9.43 -16.53 8.78
N SER A 75 9.96 -17.62 9.32
CA SER A 75 11.24 -18.18 8.85
C SER A 75 11.21 -18.52 7.35
N ASN A 76 10.09 -19.06 6.87
CA ASN A 76 9.90 -19.39 5.45
C ASN A 76 9.88 -18.13 4.56
N ASP A 77 9.31 -17.03 5.03
CA ASP A 77 9.38 -15.75 4.30
C ASP A 77 10.83 -15.26 4.25
N LEU A 78 11.57 -15.36 5.36
CA LEU A 78 12.96 -14.90 5.46
C LEU A 78 13.90 -15.68 4.52
N GLU A 79 13.68 -16.99 4.38
CA GLU A 79 14.44 -17.85 3.46
C GLU A 79 14.29 -17.43 1.98
N GLN A 80 13.19 -16.76 1.63
CA GLN A 80 13.00 -16.20 0.28
C GLN A 80 13.73 -14.86 0.06
N HIS A 81 14.43 -14.34 1.06
CA HIS A 81 15.13 -13.06 1.00
C HIS A 81 16.65 -13.27 1.09
N GLU A 82 17.32 -13.09 -0.04
CA GLU A 82 18.79 -13.15 -0.11
C GLU A 82 19.40 -11.77 -0.33
N ILE A 83 20.60 -11.55 0.21
CA ILE A 83 21.35 -10.31 0.01
C ILE A 83 21.63 -10.13 -1.50
N GLY A 84 21.33 -8.94 -2.03
CA GLY A 84 21.50 -8.63 -3.45
C GLY A 84 20.26 -8.92 -4.30
N THR A 85 19.20 -9.49 -3.74
CA THR A 85 17.93 -9.69 -4.44
C THR A 85 17.05 -8.44 -4.42
N ARG A 86 16.27 -8.24 -5.49
CA ARG A 86 15.27 -7.17 -5.57
C ARG A 86 13.93 -7.71 -5.09
N ILE A 87 13.38 -7.06 -4.07
CA ILE A 87 12.08 -7.42 -3.51
C ILE A 87 11.00 -6.53 -4.11
N LEU A 88 10.02 -7.12 -4.77
CA LEU A 88 8.83 -6.41 -5.22
C LEU A 88 7.74 -6.47 -4.15
N ILE A 89 7.48 -5.35 -3.49
CA ILE A 89 6.41 -5.26 -2.51
C ILE A 89 5.08 -4.97 -3.21
N LYS A 90 4.20 -5.96 -3.29
CA LYS A 90 2.87 -5.84 -3.91
C LYS A 90 1.78 -5.33 -2.94
N LYS A 91 2.17 -4.59 -1.89
CA LYS A 91 1.26 -4.03 -0.87
C LYS A 91 1.76 -2.70 -0.36
N PHE A 92 0.88 -1.88 0.21
CA PHE A 92 1.33 -0.64 0.84
C PHE A 92 2.14 -0.96 2.12
N SER A 93 3.21 -0.20 2.33
CA SER A 93 4.13 -0.39 3.44
C SER A 93 4.00 0.73 4.45
N GLN A 94 3.37 0.44 5.60
CA GLN A 94 3.33 1.34 6.75
C GLN A 94 4.23 0.83 7.87
N HIS A 95 4.84 1.77 8.59
CA HIS A 95 5.39 1.54 9.92
C HIS A 95 4.23 1.53 10.93
N GLN A 96 4.01 0.43 11.65
CA GLN A 96 3.06 0.39 12.75
C GLN A 96 3.81 0.58 14.06
N ASN A 97 3.53 1.69 14.76
CA ASN A 97 3.94 1.84 16.15
C ASN A 97 3.10 0.85 16.97
N LYS A 98 3.78 -0.03 17.70
CA LYS A 98 3.17 -0.82 18.78
C LYS A 98 3.41 -0.09 20.10
#